data_AF-A0A0R1RTZ8-F1
#
_entry.id   AF-A0A0R1RTZ8-F1
#
_cell.length_a   1.000
_cell.length_b   1.000
_cell.length_c   1.000
_cell.angle_alpha   90.00
_cell.angle_beta   90.00
_cell.angle_gamma   90.00
#
_symmetry.space_group_name_H-M   'P 1'
#
loop_
_entity.id
_entity.type
_entity.pdbx_description
1 polymer ?
#
loop_
_entity_poly.entity_id
_entity_poly.type
_entity_poly.pdbx_seq_one_letter_code
_entity_poly.pdbx_strand_id
1 'polypeptide(L)'
;MERKDVLKLAKQVYGENDKRVTELVDLFSTAGNDITNALSEFIANEVNWSSPAPKSQIQELMDDIAKVAVNAAMDERPFVNQTFRDERMKTYGDVAKQKVNLILVQLALGEKQIVQDNLDNVDRAPEVNPQPNKPVYSRSKTEHAIRKIVGDHHPGWQGTSWQDRIYKEKAALMRQLDEQVDDVLKNHYKPQDFRKEIAAKLDSSEKRSERILRTESSGEFSRRLVDDFTQRNVKRYKIEAALSANTCKECEGLDGKEFDMDEASEGVTLPPFHPNCQCTIIEVTDDDFHVDFSKMPKYYGLGDDDRQSETDTTSSLYNGDVKVGQKYVSDKMSSGEWTNLIKTDMQQKHMESSKLPGKSYLYDTEDPQQLLNKYSGHGELQKTHAGDYKNTEIIKTDHVVGVDYRTGKETQWIKIHHSQTRTHIVPFLPKEE
;
A
#
# COMPACT_ATOMS: atom_id res chain seq x y z
N MET A 1 -2.20 2.07 20.84
CA MET A 1 -3.66 2.32 20.70
C MET A 1 -4.38 0.97 20.69
N GLU A 2 -5.45 0.78 21.45
CA GLU A 2 -6.18 -0.51 21.50
C GLU A 2 -7.00 -0.76 20.22
N ARG A 3 -7.16 -2.03 19.80
CA ARG A 3 -7.89 -2.42 18.57
C ARG A 3 -9.30 -1.81 18.45
N LYS A 4 -9.96 -1.61 19.59
CA LYS A 4 -11.29 -1.01 19.66
C LYS A 4 -11.30 0.48 19.28
N ASP A 5 -10.25 1.22 19.63
CA ASP A 5 -10.10 2.64 19.31
C ASP A 5 -9.77 2.83 17.83
N VAL A 6 -8.96 1.94 17.28
CA VAL A 6 -8.64 1.84 15.85
C VAL A 6 -9.90 1.60 15.02
N LEU A 7 -10.76 0.67 15.43
CA LEU A 7 -12.04 0.41 14.77
C LEU A 7 -13.04 1.57 14.91
N LYS A 8 -12.99 2.31 16.02
CA LYS A 8 -13.82 3.51 16.22
C LYS A 8 -13.36 4.65 15.30
N LEU A 9 -12.05 4.83 15.17
CA LEU A 9 -11.43 5.82 14.31
C LEU A 9 -11.63 5.49 12.83
N ALA A 10 -11.50 4.22 12.45
CA ALA A 10 -11.90 3.71 11.14
C ALA A 10 -13.38 3.99 10.86
N LYS A 11 -14.29 3.82 11.82
CA LYS A 11 -15.70 4.21 11.65
C LYS A 11 -15.91 5.73 11.55
N GLN A 12 -15.08 6.56 12.17
CA GLN A 12 -15.13 8.01 12.01
C GLN A 12 -14.63 8.44 10.63
N VAL A 13 -13.62 7.75 10.09
CA VAL A 13 -13.04 8.05 8.77
C VAL A 13 -13.79 7.37 7.61
N TYR A 14 -14.49 6.26 7.86
CA TYR A 14 -15.09 5.41 6.83
C TYR A 14 -16.58 5.04 7.07
N GLY A 15 -17.23 5.55 8.11
CA GLY A 15 -18.61 5.20 8.48
C GLY A 15 -19.70 5.95 7.72
N GLU A 16 -20.92 5.41 7.75
CA GLU A 16 -22.10 5.90 7.00
C GLU A 16 -22.56 7.33 7.33
N ASN A 17 -22.07 7.94 8.42
CA ASN A 17 -22.45 9.30 8.87
C ASN A 17 -21.27 10.28 8.82
N ASP A 18 -20.38 10.09 7.86
CA ASP A 18 -19.25 10.98 7.66
C ASP A 18 -19.75 12.37 7.19
N LYS A 19 -19.65 13.37 8.09
CA LYS A 19 -20.02 14.76 7.79
C LYS A 19 -19.32 15.29 6.53
N ARG A 20 -18.11 14.80 6.24
CA ARG A 20 -17.28 15.21 5.10
C ARG A 20 -17.89 14.72 3.78
N VAL A 21 -18.49 13.53 3.80
CA VAL A 21 -19.28 13.00 2.68
C VAL A 21 -20.57 13.80 2.53
N THR A 22 -21.19 14.23 3.63
CA THR A 22 -22.43 15.04 3.57
C THR A 22 -22.20 16.39 2.90
N GLU A 23 -21.15 17.12 3.28
CA GLU A 23 -20.79 18.41 2.65
C GLU A 23 -20.52 18.26 1.14
N LEU A 24 -19.88 17.15 0.76
CA LEU A 24 -19.64 16.82 -0.65
C LEU A 24 -20.95 16.55 -1.39
N VAL A 25 -21.83 15.72 -0.83
CA VAL A 25 -23.16 15.41 -1.40
C VAL A 25 -23.98 16.68 -1.58
N ASP A 26 -23.98 17.58 -0.59
CA ASP A 26 -24.71 18.85 -0.65
C ASP A 26 -24.15 19.77 -1.76
N LEU A 27 -22.82 19.79 -1.94
CA LEU A 27 -22.16 20.54 -3.02
C LEU A 27 -22.58 20.02 -4.40
N PHE A 28 -22.61 18.70 -4.60
CA PHE A 28 -23.06 18.08 -5.86
C PHE A 28 -24.56 18.31 -6.12
N SER A 29 -25.39 18.20 -5.08
CA SER A 29 -26.82 18.48 -5.15
C SER A 29 -27.09 19.93 -5.57
N THR A 30 -26.35 20.88 -4.98
CA THR A 30 -26.42 22.30 -5.34
C THR A 30 -26.03 22.53 -6.80
N ALA A 31 -24.88 21.99 -7.23
CA ALA A 31 -24.44 22.10 -8.62
C ALA A 31 -25.46 21.50 -9.61
N GLY A 32 -26.09 20.37 -9.27
CA GLY A 32 -27.12 19.75 -10.10
C GLY A 32 -28.39 20.60 -10.23
N ASN A 33 -28.80 21.24 -9.14
CA ASN A 33 -29.91 22.19 -9.14
C ASN A 33 -29.57 23.43 -9.99
N ASP A 34 -28.37 23.97 -9.84
CA ASP A 34 -27.93 25.15 -10.59
C ASP A 34 -27.82 24.88 -12.09
N ILE A 35 -27.27 23.71 -12.49
CA ILE A 35 -27.23 23.29 -13.90
C ILE A 35 -28.64 23.12 -14.43
N THR A 36 -29.52 22.47 -13.67
CA THR A 36 -30.92 22.28 -14.07
C THR A 36 -31.65 23.61 -14.23
N ASN A 37 -31.45 24.55 -13.31
CA ASN A 37 -32.06 25.87 -13.35
C ASN A 37 -31.54 26.69 -14.52
N ALA A 38 -30.22 26.71 -14.73
CA ALA A 38 -29.59 27.37 -15.86
C ALA A 38 -30.19 26.85 -17.17
N LEU A 39 -30.21 25.54 -17.40
CA LEU A 39 -30.75 24.96 -18.63
C LEU A 39 -32.27 25.16 -18.76
N SER A 40 -33.02 25.10 -17.67
CA SER A 40 -34.47 25.31 -17.69
C SER A 40 -34.85 26.74 -18.07
N GLU A 41 -34.07 27.74 -17.64
CA GLU A 41 -34.23 29.14 -18.04
C GLU A 41 -34.13 29.28 -19.57
N PHE A 42 -33.14 28.63 -20.18
CA PHE A 42 -32.96 28.68 -21.62
C PHE A 42 -34.02 27.89 -22.40
N ILE A 43 -34.52 26.76 -21.86
CA ILE A 43 -35.60 25.99 -22.50
C ILE A 43 -36.94 26.73 -22.42
N ALA A 44 -37.27 27.33 -21.28
CA ALA A 44 -38.56 27.99 -21.04
C ALA A 44 -38.79 29.21 -21.95
N ASN A 45 -37.71 29.87 -22.38
CA ASN A 45 -37.81 31.06 -23.23
C ASN A 45 -38.10 30.72 -24.71
N GLU A 46 -38.25 29.44 -25.09
CA GLU A 46 -38.44 28.94 -26.47
C GLU A 46 -37.43 29.54 -27.48
N VAL A 47 -36.27 29.96 -26.97
CA VAL A 47 -35.29 30.71 -27.73
C VAL A 47 -34.68 29.78 -28.76
N ASN A 48 -34.57 30.23 -30.01
CA ASN A 48 -33.70 29.56 -30.96
C ASN A 48 -32.26 29.68 -30.44
N TRP A 49 -31.74 28.61 -29.86
CA TRP A 49 -30.46 28.56 -29.17
C TRP A 49 -29.25 28.91 -30.04
N SER A 50 -29.39 28.80 -31.36
CA SER A 50 -28.37 29.25 -32.32
C SER A 50 -28.41 30.76 -32.58
N SER A 51 -29.41 31.47 -32.06
CA SER A 51 -29.54 32.92 -32.20
C SER A 51 -28.54 33.64 -31.31
N PRO A 52 -28.16 34.88 -31.66
CA PRO A 52 -27.29 35.70 -30.82
C PRO A 52 -27.86 35.90 -29.42
N ALA A 53 -27.03 35.67 -28.40
CA ALA A 53 -27.39 35.97 -27.01
C ALA A 53 -27.35 37.48 -26.74
N PRO A 54 -28.15 38.00 -25.79
CA PRO A 54 -28.10 39.40 -25.39
C PRO A 54 -26.73 39.73 -24.82
N LYS A 55 -26.19 40.89 -25.20
CA LYS A 55 -24.89 41.36 -24.69
C LYS A 55 -24.85 41.44 -23.17
N SER A 56 -25.97 41.75 -22.52
CA SER A 56 -26.08 41.78 -21.06
C SER A 56 -25.85 40.41 -20.42
N GLN A 57 -26.42 39.34 -20.99
CA GLN A 57 -26.23 37.97 -20.48
C GLN A 57 -24.78 37.49 -20.68
N ILE A 58 -24.18 37.84 -21.83
CA ILE A 58 -22.76 37.54 -22.08
C ILE A 58 -21.89 38.28 -21.06
N GLN A 59 -22.18 39.56 -20.79
CA GLN A 59 -21.40 40.35 -19.84
C GLN A 59 -21.54 39.80 -18.41
N GLU A 60 -22.75 39.46 -17.97
CA GLU A 60 -23.00 38.86 -16.65
C GLU A 60 -22.18 37.57 -16.46
N LEU A 61 -22.22 36.68 -17.45
CA LEU A 61 -21.44 35.44 -17.42
C LEU A 61 -19.93 35.72 -17.40
N MET A 62 -19.45 36.68 -18.19
CA MET A 62 -18.03 37.08 -18.19
C MET A 62 -17.60 37.65 -16.84
N ASP A 63 -18.46 38.45 -16.20
CA ASP A 63 -18.19 39.00 -14.88
C ASP A 63 -18.11 37.87 -13.83
N ASP A 64 -18.98 36.86 -13.92
CA ASP A 64 -18.94 35.72 -13.01
C ASP A 64 -17.71 34.82 -13.23
N ILE A 65 -17.33 34.57 -14.48
CA ILE A 65 -16.07 33.87 -14.82
C ILE A 65 -14.88 34.66 -14.27
N ALA A 66 -14.86 35.99 -14.44
CA ALA A 66 -13.80 36.84 -13.93
C ALA A 66 -13.72 36.80 -12.39
N LYS A 67 -14.86 36.81 -11.69
CA LYS A 67 -14.89 36.65 -10.22
C LYS A 67 -14.26 35.33 -9.80
N VAL A 68 -14.60 34.22 -10.45
CA VAL A 68 -14.00 32.91 -10.15
C VAL A 68 -12.50 32.93 -10.44
N ALA A 69 -12.05 33.46 -11.58
CA ALA A 69 -10.65 33.52 -11.94
C ALA A 69 -9.80 34.39 -11.00
N VAL A 70 -10.35 35.51 -10.53
CA VAL A 70 -9.68 36.42 -9.58
C VAL A 70 -9.55 35.78 -8.19
N ASN A 71 -10.58 35.07 -7.75
CA ASN A 71 -10.60 34.43 -6.43
C ASN A 71 -9.90 33.07 -6.40
N ALA A 72 -9.62 32.46 -7.56
CA ALA A 72 -8.93 31.18 -7.66
C ALA A 72 -7.51 31.23 -7.08
N ALA A 73 -7.19 30.23 -6.25
CA ALA A 73 -5.86 30.01 -5.72
C ALA A 73 -4.83 29.80 -6.85
N MET A 74 -3.55 30.03 -6.56
CA MET A 74 -2.49 29.98 -7.58
C MET A 74 -2.45 28.66 -8.36
N ASP A 75 -2.72 27.54 -7.68
CA ASP A 75 -2.75 26.19 -8.23
C ASP A 75 -4.08 25.84 -8.93
N GLU A 76 -5.14 26.63 -8.74
CA GLU A 76 -6.45 26.47 -9.40
C GLU A 76 -6.52 27.22 -10.73
N ARG A 77 -5.80 28.33 -10.84
CA ARG A 77 -5.78 29.20 -12.04
C ARG A 77 -5.54 28.45 -13.34
N PRO A 78 -4.64 27.45 -13.44
CA PRO A 78 -4.46 26.70 -14.68
C PRO A 78 -5.76 26.03 -15.15
N PHE A 79 -6.49 25.41 -14.23
CA PHE A 79 -7.76 24.73 -14.53
C PHE A 79 -8.85 25.74 -14.94
N VAL A 80 -9.01 26.82 -14.19
CA VAL A 80 -9.98 27.88 -14.51
C VAL A 80 -9.68 28.52 -15.86
N ASN A 81 -8.42 28.93 -16.08
CA ASN A 81 -8.00 29.57 -17.32
C ASN A 81 -8.17 28.63 -18.51
N GLN A 82 -7.77 27.36 -18.38
CA GLN A 82 -7.90 26.40 -19.46
C GLN A 82 -9.36 26.13 -19.83
N THR A 83 -10.28 26.16 -18.85
CA THR A 83 -11.71 25.88 -19.08
C THR A 83 -12.38 26.97 -19.91
N PHE A 84 -12.03 28.24 -19.71
CA PHE A 84 -12.67 29.37 -20.41
C PHE A 84 -11.81 30.00 -21.51
N ARG A 85 -10.66 29.40 -21.80
CA ARG A 85 -9.73 29.95 -22.78
C ARG A 85 -10.29 29.84 -24.19
N ASP A 86 -10.34 30.97 -24.88
CA ASP A 86 -10.74 31.06 -26.29
C ASP A 86 -12.16 30.50 -26.55
N GLU A 87 -12.97 30.39 -25.48
CA GLU A 87 -14.31 29.84 -25.53
C GLU A 87 -15.27 30.79 -26.25
N ARG A 88 -16.13 30.20 -27.07
CA ARG A 88 -17.11 30.96 -27.84
C ARG A 88 -18.26 31.35 -26.92
N MET A 89 -18.65 32.62 -26.93
CA MET A 89 -19.85 33.14 -26.25
C MET A 89 -20.64 34.07 -27.17
N LYS A 90 -21.31 33.52 -28.19
CA LYS A 90 -22.05 34.31 -29.19
C LYS A 90 -23.55 34.05 -29.15
N THR A 91 -23.93 32.78 -28.96
CA THR A 91 -25.31 32.30 -29.05
C THR A 91 -25.85 31.93 -27.68
N TYR A 92 -27.16 31.78 -27.55
CA TYR A 92 -27.75 31.29 -26.29
C TYR A 92 -27.23 29.90 -25.91
N GLY A 93 -27.00 29.01 -26.88
CA GLY A 93 -26.37 27.71 -26.65
C GLY A 93 -24.94 27.85 -26.13
N ASP A 94 -24.16 28.77 -26.69
CA ASP A 94 -22.81 29.06 -26.20
C ASP A 94 -22.84 29.54 -24.73
N VAL A 95 -23.72 30.51 -24.41
CA VAL A 95 -23.87 31.04 -23.04
C VAL A 95 -24.31 29.95 -22.06
N ALA A 96 -25.24 29.08 -22.46
CA ALA A 96 -25.71 27.98 -21.61
C ALA A 96 -24.60 26.99 -21.27
N LYS A 97 -23.80 26.57 -22.26
CA LYS A 97 -22.65 25.69 -22.05
C LYS A 97 -21.63 26.31 -21.11
N GLN A 98 -21.27 27.57 -21.34
CA GLN A 98 -20.30 28.25 -20.50
C GLN A 98 -20.82 28.49 -19.07
N LYS A 99 -22.13 28.69 -18.89
CA LYS A 99 -22.77 28.76 -17.56
C LYS A 99 -22.71 27.40 -16.84
N VAL A 100 -22.92 26.29 -17.55
CA VAL A 100 -22.73 24.93 -17.01
C VAL A 100 -21.26 24.70 -16.64
N ASN A 101 -20.31 25.07 -17.51
CA ASN A 101 -18.89 24.93 -17.24
C ASN A 101 -18.44 25.78 -16.04
N LEU A 102 -19.00 26.98 -15.86
CA LEU A 102 -18.79 27.81 -14.65
C LEU A 102 -19.23 27.09 -13.37
N ILE A 103 -20.41 26.49 -13.37
CA ILE A 103 -20.90 25.71 -12.22
C ILE A 103 -19.98 24.52 -11.94
N LEU A 104 -19.51 23.83 -12.98
CA LEU A 104 -18.61 22.69 -12.84
C LEU A 104 -17.20 23.10 -12.36
N VAL A 105 -16.72 24.27 -12.75
CA VAL A 105 -15.49 24.85 -12.18
C VAL A 105 -15.69 25.13 -10.70
N GLN A 106 -16.78 25.81 -10.32
CA GLN A 106 -17.08 26.10 -8.92
C GLN A 106 -17.21 24.81 -8.09
N LEU A 107 -17.86 23.78 -8.64
CA LEU A 107 -17.94 22.45 -8.05
C LEU A 107 -16.54 21.84 -7.84
N ALA A 108 -15.65 21.93 -8.82
CA ALA A 108 -14.28 21.41 -8.71
C ALA A 108 -13.47 22.14 -7.61
N LEU A 109 -13.59 23.47 -7.54
CA LEU A 109 -12.91 24.28 -6.53
C LEU A 109 -13.46 24.00 -5.12
N GLY A 110 -14.79 23.90 -4.99
CA GLY A 110 -15.45 23.53 -3.74
C GLY A 110 -15.09 22.12 -3.27
N GLU A 111 -15.07 21.15 -4.18
CA GLU A 111 -14.64 19.78 -3.87
C GLU A 111 -13.20 19.77 -3.39
N LYS A 112 -12.31 20.50 -4.07
CA LYS A 112 -10.91 20.61 -3.64
C LYS A 112 -10.82 21.19 -2.23
N GLN A 113 -11.57 22.24 -1.93
CA GLN A 113 -11.56 22.85 -0.61
C GLN A 113 -12.04 21.88 0.47
N ILE A 114 -13.13 21.14 0.24
CA ILE A 114 -13.63 20.11 1.16
C ILE A 114 -12.59 19.03 1.40
N VAL A 115 -11.92 18.54 0.35
CA VAL A 115 -10.85 17.55 0.49
C VAL A 115 -9.68 18.14 1.28
N GLN A 116 -9.23 19.36 0.97
CA GLN A 116 -8.13 20.01 1.69
C GLN A 116 -8.47 20.22 3.17
N ASP A 117 -9.64 20.78 3.48
CA ASP A 117 -10.09 21.01 4.85
C ASP A 117 -10.19 19.70 5.62
N ASN A 118 -10.65 18.63 4.97
CA ASN A 118 -10.62 17.31 5.56
C ASN A 118 -9.18 16.87 5.87
N LEU A 119 -8.26 16.93 4.91
CA LEU A 119 -6.86 16.55 5.11
C LEU A 119 -6.17 17.33 6.23
N ASP A 120 -6.47 18.63 6.35
CA ASP A 120 -5.94 19.47 7.41
C ASP A 120 -6.49 19.03 8.79
N ASN A 121 -7.77 18.65 8.84
CA ASN A 121 -8.50 18.31 10.06
C ASN A 121 -8.62 16.82 10.38
N VAL A 122 -8.05 15.89 9.58
CA VAL A 122 -8.01 14.45 9.94
C VAL A 122 -7.41 14.35 11.34
N ASP A 123 -8.20 13.93 12.33
CA ASP A 123 -7.84 13.98 13.76
C ASP A 123 -6.37 13.64 13.97
N ARG A 124 -5.63 14.56 14.61
CA ARG A 124 -4.27 14.28 15.08
C ARG A 124 -4.36 12.97 15.86
N ALA A 125 -3.57 11.96 15.49
CA ALA A 125 -3.33 10.84 16.39
C ALA A 125 -3.10 11.46 17.79
N PRO A 126 -3.83 11.02 18.83
CA PRO A 126 -3.76 11.66 20.13
C PRO A 126 -2.29 11.81 20.49
N GLU A 127 -1.83 13.04 20.72
CA GLU A 127 -0.44 13.33 21.04
C GLU A 127 -0.07 12.51 22.28
N VAL A 128 0.56 11.34 22.07
CA VAL A 128 1.14 10.57 23.16
C VAL A 128 2.47 11.27 23.45
N ASN A 129 2.36 12.28 24.33
CA ASN A 129 3.41 13.05 24.99
C ASN A 129 4.85 12.73 24.50
N PRO A 130 5.43 13.53 23.60
CA PRO A 130 6.78 13.29 23.11
C PRO A 130 7.77 13.41 24.28
N GLN A 131 8.50 12.33 24.57
CA GLN A 131 9.57 12.40 25.57
C GLN A 131 10.66 13.38 25.09
N PRO A 132 11.03 14.38 25.92
CA PRO A 132 11.97 15.41 25.52
C PRO A 132 13.40 14.84 25.56
N ASN A 133 14.18 15.17 24.53
CA ASN A 133 15.58 14.80 24.28
C ASN A 133 15.83 13.44 23.61
N LYS A 134 15.82 13.45 22.27
CA LYS A 134 16.79 12.72 21.43
C LYS A 134 16.82 13.34 20.01
N PRO A 135 17.99 13.34 19.35
CA PRO A 135 18.21 14.12 18.13
C PRO A 135 17.42 13.56 16.94
N VAL A 136 16.84 14.49 16.18
CA VAL A 136 16.12 14.27 14.92
C VAL A 136 17.09 13.74 13.87
N TYR A 137 16.79 12.59 13.27
CA TYR A 137 17.54 12.03 12.15
C TYR A 137 17.25 12.85 10.88
N SER A 138 18.29 13.35 10.23
CA SER A 138 18.18 14.16 9.01
C SER A 138 18.07 13.29 7.75
N ARG A 139 17.21 13.69 6.82
CA ARG A 139 16.95 13.08 5.51
C ARG A 139 18.17 13.14 4.56
N SER A 140 19.23 12.39 4.83
CA SER A 140 20.34 12.24 3.86
C SER A 140 21.04 10.89 3.96
N LYS A 141 20.33 9.84 3.49
CA LYS A 141 20.80 8.54 2.98
C LYS A 141 19.51 7.71 2.75
N THR A 142 19.05 7.37 1.55
CA THR A 142 19.75 7.07 0.31
C THR A 142 18.79 7.29 -0.88
N GLU A 143 18.92 8.43 -1.55
CA GLU A 143 18.17 8.86 -2.75
C GLU A 143 18.39 7.93 -3.98
N HIS A 144 19.38 7.03 -3.91
CA HIS A 144 19.81 6.19 -5.02
C HIS A 144 19.20 4.76 -5.01
N ALA A 145 18.73 4.26 -3.87
CA ALA A 145 18.05 2.95 -3.79
C ALA A 145 16.56 3.06 -4.17
N ILE A 146 15.93 4.20 -3.83
CA ILE A 146 14.53 4.50 -4.15
C ILE A 146 14.35 4.63 -5.66
N ARG A 147 15.28 5.27 -6.38
CA ARG A 147 15.23 5.46 -7.85
C ARG A 147 15.26 4.18 -8.69
N LYS A 148 15.65 3.03 -8.14
CA LYS A 148 15.83 1.78 -8.92
C LYS A 148 14.70 0.76 -8.72
N ILE A 149 13.89 0.94 -7.68
CA ILE A 149 12.67 0.14 -7.41
C ILE A 149 11.42 0.97 -7.75
N VAL A 150 11.48 2.28 -7.53
CA VAL A 150 10.47 3.26 -7.98
C VAL A 150 10.83 3.69 -9.39
N GLY A 151 10.37 2.92 -10.38
CA GLY A 151 10.24 3.46 -11.74
C GLY A 151 9.24 4.61 -11.68
N ASP A 152 9.77 5.83 -11.81
CA ASP A 152 9.10 7.08 -12.15
C ASP A 152 7.64 7.27 -11.65
N HIS A 153 7.53 8.12 -10.61
CA HIS A 153 6.32 8.85 -10.13
C HIS A 153 5.62 8.26 -8.88
N HIS A 154 5.97 8.80 -7.70
CA HIS A 154 5.03 8.85 -6.57
C HIS A 154 4.70 10.28 -6.15
N PRO A 155 3.85 11.00 -6.91
CA PRO A 155 2.87 11.93 -6.38
C PRO A 155 1.51 11.20 -6.32
N GLY A 156 1.14 10.69 -5.14
CA GLY A 156 -0.16 10.06 -4.92
C GLY A 156 -0.39 8.75 -5.68
N TRP A 157 -1.39 8.01 -5.21
CA TRP A 157 -1.90 6.83 -5.88
C TRP A 157 -2.24 7.18 -7.36
N GLN A 158 -1.48 6.62 -8.32
CA GLN A 158 -1.51 6.83 -9.80
C GLN A 158 -0.65 7.95 -10.43
N GLY A 159 0.39 8.47 -9.78
CA GLY A 159 1.38 9.29 -10.50
C GLY A 159 0.94 10.74 -10.79
N THR A 160 -0.21 11.17 -10.26
CA THR A 160 -0.75 12.54 -10.34
C THR A 160 -1.37 12.93 -8.99
N SER A 161 -1.29 14.22 -8.61
CA SER A 161 -1.85 14.70 -7.34
C SER A 161 -3.37 14.45 -7.23
N TRP A 162 -3.93 14.49 -6.01
CA TRP A 162 -5.38 14.32 -5.85
C TRP A 162 -6.15 15.49 -6.46
N GLN A 163 -5.57 16.71 -6.46
CA GLN A 163 -6.11 17.88 -7.16
C GLN A 163 -6.20 17.63 -8.66
N ASP A 164 -5.14 17.06 -9.26
CA ASP A 164 -5.14 16.70 -10.68
C ASP A 164 -6.22 15.66 -11.01
N ARG A 165 -6.46 14.70 -10.09
CA ARG A 165 -7.53 13.71 -10.24
C ARG A 165 -8.92 14.37 -10.25
N ILE A 166 -9.16 15.34 -9.37
CA ILE A 166 -10.39 16.14 -9.36
C ILE A 166 -10.54 16.89 -10.68
N TYR A 167 -9.54 17.68 -11.08
CA TYR A 167 -9.63 18.49 -12.30
C TYR A 167 -9.79 17.66 -13.56
N LYS A 168 -9.08 16.53 -13.67
CA LYS A 168 -9.21 15.60 -14.81
C LYS A 168 -10.60 14.98 -14.88
N GLU A 169 -11.16 14.60 -13.75
CA GLU A 169 -12.52 14.05 -13.67
C GLU A 169 -13.56 15.12 -14.04
N LYS A 170 -13.43 16.34 -13.52
CA LYS A 170 -14.34 17.46 -13.81
C LYS A 170 -14.26 17.91 -15.26
N ALA A 171 -13.07 17.94 -15.86
CA ALA A 171 -12.92 18.18 -17.29
C ALA A 171 -13.58 17.09 -18.14
N ALA A 172 -13.60 15.82 -17.70
CA ALA A 172 -14.33 14.76 -18.38
C ALA A 172 -15.85 14.92 -18.22
N LEU A 173 -16.32 15.29 -17.03
CA LEU A 173 -17.73 15.59 -16.77
C LEU A 173 -18.23 16.78 -17.60
N MET A 174 -17.45 17.86 -17.72
CA MET A 174 -17.74 19.00 -18.58
C MET A 174 -18.01 18.56 -20.02
N ARG A 175 -17.12 17.76 -20.61
CA ARG A 175 -17.31 17.23 -21.98
C ARG A 175 -18.60 16.41 -22.11
N GLN A 176 -18.87 15.55 -21.14
CA GLN A 176 -20.10 14.75 -21.12
C GLN A 176 -21.37 15.61 -21.01
N LEU A 177 -21.31 16.70 -20.25
CA LEU A 177 -22.43 17.63 -20.11
C LEU A 177 -22.57 18.55 -21.32
N ASP A 178 -21.48 18.98 -21.94
CA ASP A 178 -21.51 19.74 -23.19
C ASP A 178 -22.14 18.94 -24.34
N GLU A 179 -21.78 17.65 -24.46
CA GLU A 179 -22.41 16.72 -25.41
C GLU A 179 -23.91 16.57 -25.14
N GLN A 180 -24.29 16.46 -23.86
CA GLN A 180 -25.69 16.38 -23.45
C GLN A 180 -26.47 17.66 -23.77
N VAL A 181 -25.86 18.82 -23.53
CA VAL A 181 -26.44 20.11 -23.92
C VAL A 181 -26.61 20.13 -25.44
N ASP A 182 -25.62 19.74 -26.23
CA ASP A 182 -25.75 19.66 -27.70
C ASP A 182 -26.87 18.73 -28.17
N ASP A 183 -27.06 17.60 -27.51
CA ASP A 183 -28.13 16.67 -27.85
C ASP A 183 -29.51 17.22 -27.51
N VAL A 184 -29.64 17.92 -26.38
CA VAL A 184 -30.85 18.68 -26.00
C VAL A 184 -31.14 19.76 -27.05
N LEU A 185 -30.11 20.48 -27.50
CA LEU A 185 -30.20 21.53 -28.51
C LEU A 185 -30.68 21.00 -29.87
N LYS A 186 -30.18 19.84 -30.30
CA LYS A 186 -30.47 19.28 -31.63
C LYS A 186 -31.83 18.58 -31.72
N ASN A 187 -32.25 17.91 -30.66
CA ASN A 187 -33.37 16.97 -30.71
C ASN A 187 -34.65 17.45 -30.00
N HIS A 188 -34.69 18.70 -29.53
CA HIS A 188 -35.85 19.29 -28.82
C HIS A 188 -36.35 18.42 -27.65
N TYR A 189 -35.42 17.96 -26.80
CA TYR A 189 -35.75 17.11 -25.64
C TYR A 189 -36.77 17.78 -24.71
N LYS A 190 -37.65 16.97 -24.12
CA LYS A 190 -38.53 17.44 -23.05
C LYS A 190 -37.69 17.78 -21.81
N PRO A 191 -38.04 18.83 -21.06
CA PRO A 191 -37.26 19.23 -19.90
C PRO A 191 -37.01 18.17 -18.82
N GLN A 192 -37.85 17.13 -18.78
CA GLN A 192 -37.78 16.08 -17.77
C GLN A 192 -36.73 15.00 -18.09
N ASP A 193 -36.43 14.80 -19.38
CA ASP A 193 -35.54 13.72 -19.81
C ASP A 193 -34.07 14.11 -19.62
N PHE A 194 -33.70 15.33 -20.00
CA PHE A 194 -32.32 15.81 -19.80
C PHE A 194 -31.94 15.93 -18.32
N ARG A 195 -32.90 16.31 -17.44
CA ARG A 195 -32.66 16.40 -15.98
C ARG A 195 -32.19 15.08 -15.40
N LYS A 196 -32.79 13.96 -15.83
CA LYS A 196 -32.40 12.63 -15.36
C LYS A 196 -30.99 12.27 -15.81
N GLU A 197 -30.64 12.58 -17.05
CA GLU A 197 -29.30 12.26 -17.59
C GLU A 197 -28.19 13.09 -16.96
N ILE A 198 -28.45 14.37 -16.67
CA ILE A 198 -27.53 15.24 -15.93
C ILE A 198 -27.37 14.74 -14.49
N ALA A 199 -28.47 14.42 -13.81
CA ALA A 199 -28.43 13.89 -12.45
C ALA A 199 -27.60 12.58 -12.39
N ALA A 200 -27.75 11.68 -13.36
CA ALA A 200 -26.98 10.43 -13.41
C ALA A 200 -25.46 10.66 -13.61
N LYS A 201 -25.09 11.66 -14.42
CA LYS A 201 -23.67 12.04 -14.62
C LYS A 201 -23.07 12.67 -13.38
N LEU A 202 -23.83 13.53 -12.69
CA LEU A 202 -23.43 14.14 -11.43
C LEU A 202 -23.31 13.09 -10.32
N ASP A 203 -24.27 12.17 -10.16
CA ASP A 203 -24.18 11.05 -9.21
C ASP A 203 -22.93 10.18 -9.46
N SER A 204 -22.59 9.94 -10.73
CA SER A 204 -21.36 9.21 -11.08
C SER A 204 -20.09 10.01 -10.75
N SER A 205 -20.14 11.33 -10.82
CA SER A 205 -19.04 12.22 -10.42
C SER A 205 -18.91 12.30 -8.90
N GLU A 206 -20.02 12.46 -8.18
CA GLU A 206 -20.12 12.46 -6.72
C GLU A 206 -19.50 11.18 -6.13
N LYS A 207 -19.87 9.99 -6.64
CA LYS A 207 -19.28 8.71 -6.21
C LYS A 207 -17.77 8.61 -6.46
N ARG A 208 -17.26 9.26 -7.50
CA ARG A 208 -15.81 9.33 -7.77
C ARG A 208 -15.13 10.27 -6.78
N SER A 209 -15.76 11.41 -6.48
CA SER A 209 -15.29 12.39 -5.51
C SER A 209 -15.27 11.83 -4.08
N GLU A 210 -16.30 11.11 -3.66
CA GLU A 210 -16.32 10.39 -2.37
C GLU A 210 -15.14 9.42 -2.25
N ARG A 211 -14.84 8.69 -3.33
CA ARG A 211 -13.71 7.75 -3.36
C ARG A 211 -12.38 8.49 -3.22
N ILE A 212 -12.21 9.63 -3.89
CA ILE A 212 -11.01 10.47 -3.74
C ILE A 212 -10.90 10.91 -2.28
N LEU A 213 -11.94 11.54 -1.72
CA LEU A 213 -11.99 12.00 -0.34
C LEU A 213 -11.57 10.90 0.65
N ARG A 214 -12.21 9.73 0.58
CA ARG A 214 -11.91 8.59 1.47
C ARG A 214 -10.47 8.09 1.32
N THR A 215 -9.97 8.02 0.09
CA THR A 215 -8.62 7.52 -0.20
C THR A 215 -7.56 8.49 0.32
N GLU A 216 -7.73 9.79 0.07
CA GLU A 216 -6.78 10.79 0.56
C GLU A 216 -6.81 10.92 2.08
N SER A 217 -7.99 10.87 2.71
CA SER A 217 -8.10 10.81 4.17
C SER A 217 -7.39 9.59 4.76
N SER A 218 -7.52 8.42 4.12
CA SER A 218 -6.82 7.19 4.54
C SER A 218 -5.31 7.36 4.46
N GLY A 219 -4.81 7.90 3.34
CA GLY A 219 -3.37 8.13 3.15
C GLY A 219 -2.83 9.13 4.16
N GLU A 220 -3.54 10.23 4.40
CA GLU A 220 -3.13 11.23 5.38
C GLU A 220 -3.11 10.67 6.80
N PHE A 221 -4.12 9.89 7.14
CA PHE A 221 -4.16 9.22 8.44
C PHE A 221 -2.97 8.26 8.64
N SER A 222 -2.66 7.43 7.63
CA SER A 222 -1.50 6.53 7.68
C SER A 222 -0.19 7.29 7.80
N ARG A 223 0.00 8.37 7.04
CA ARG A 223 1.22 9.20 7.12
C ARG A 223 1.38 9.82 8.51
N ARG A 224 0.30 10.34 9.11
CA ARG A 224 0.31 10.89 10.47
C ARG A 224 0.65 9.82 11.52
N LEU A 225 0.14 8.60 11.36
CA LEU A 225 0.52 7.48 12.24
C LEU A 225 1.99 7.12 12.10
N VAL A 226 2.53 7.09 10.89
CA VAL A 226 3.97 6.87 10.67
C VAL A 226 4.81 7.95 11.34
N ASP A 227 4.40 9.22 11.22
CA ASP A 227 5.08 10.34 11.87
C ASP A 227 5.03 10.22 13.41
N ASP A 228 3.88 9.90 13.98
CA ASP A 228 3.71 9.64 15.42
C ASP A 228 4.59 8.47 15.88
N PHE A 229 4.54 7.34 15.19
CA PHE A 229 5.33 6.14 15.48
C PHE A 229 6.83 6.45 15.43
N THR A 230 7.25 7.25 14.45
CA THR A 230 8.63 7.71 14.32
C THR A 230 9.05 8.59 15.50
N GLN A 231 8.21 9.55 15.91
CA GLN A 231 8.47 10.42 17.08
C GLN A 231 8.57 9.61 18.38
N ARG A 232 7.79 8.54 18.50
CA ARG A 232 7.78 7.63 19.65
C ARG A 232 8.81 6.50 19.57
N ASN A 233 9.65 6.49 18.54
CA ASN A 233 10.68 5.47 18.30
C ASN A 233 10.15 4.03 18.16
N VAL A 234 8.91 3.86 17.71
CA VAL A 234 8.34 2.57 17.34
C VAL A 234 9.21 1.93 16.25
N LYS A 235 9.44 0.62 16.31
CA LYS A 235 10.30 -0.10 15.36
C LYS A 235 9.51 -0.80 14.26
N ARG A 236 8.34 -1.32 14.61
CA ARG A 236 7.48 -2.11 13.73
C ARG A 236 6.04 -1.69 13.88
N TYR A 237 5.31 -1.79 12.79
CA TYR A 237 3.87 -1.61 12.78
C TYR A 237 3.21 -2.83 12.15
N LYS A 238 1.93 -3.01 12.46
CA LYS A 238 1.10 -4.07 11.92
C LYS A 238 -0.08 -3.48 11.18
N ILE A 239 -0.42 -4.04 10.02
CA ILE A 239 -1.63 -3.67 9.30
C ILE A 239 -2.84 -4.25 10.03
N GLU A 240 -3.86 -3.41 10.25
CA GLU A 240 -5.19 -3.84 10.69
C GLU A 240 -6.22 -3.43 9.63
N ALA A 241 -6.91 -4.42 9.07
CA ALA A 241 -8.07 -4.21 8.22
C ALA A 241 -9.34 -4.06 9.07
N ALA A 242 -10.32 -3.30 8.57
CA ALA A 242 -11.62 -3.18 9.23
C ALA A 242 -12.36 -4.54 9.37
N LEU A 243 -12.06 -5.50 8.49
CA LEU A 243 -12.71 -6.83 8.39
C LEU A 243 -14.25 -6.77 8.42
N SER A 244 -14.81 -5.70 7.86
CA SER A 244 -16.23 -5.52 7.60
C SER A 244 -16.69 -6.37 6.42
N ALA A 245 -18.02 -6.51 6.23
CA ALA A 245 -18.60 -7.29 5.14
C ALA A 245 -18.18 -6.84 3.73
N ASN A 246 -17.66 -5.62 3.59
CA ASN A 246 -17.16 -5.03 2.35
C ASN A 246 -15.62 -4.97 2.29
N THR A 247 -14.90 -5.59 3.23
CA THR A 247 -13.43 -5.71 3.17
C THR A 247 -13.05 -6.59 1.98
N CYS A 248 -12.09 -6.13 1.18
CA CYS A 248 -11.66 -6.88 0.00
C CYS A 248 -10.63 -7.96 0.39
N LYS A 249 -10.43 -8.95 -0.50
CA LYS A 249 -9.47 -10.04 -0.29
C LYS A 249 -8.02 -9.58 -0.10
N GLU A 250 -7.64 -8.45 -0.69
CA GLU A 250 -6.31 -7.86 -0.52
C GLU A 250 -6.12 -7.34 0.89
N CYS A 251 -7.08 -6.55 1.41
CA CYS A 251 -7.11 -6.13 2.81
C CYS A 251 -7.10 -7.32 3.77
N GLU A 252 -7.93 -8.35 3.54
CA GLU A 252 -7.96 -9.56 4.37
C GLU A 252 -6.60 -10.29 4.37
N GLY A 253 -5.93 -10.36 3.22
CA GLY A 253 -4.61 -11.00 3.10
C GLY A 253 -3.45 -10.16 3.65
N LEU A 254 -3.66 -8.86 3.89
CA LEU A 254 -2.69 -7.97 4.51
C LEU A 254 -2.92 -7.79 6.01
N ASP A 255 -4.12 -8.11 6.51
CA ASP A 255 -4.46 -8.03 7.93
C ASP A 255 -3.49 -8.84 8.80
N GLY A 256 -2.98 -8.21 9.86
CA GLY A 256 -2.06 -8.81 10.80
C GLY A 256 -0.61 -8.91 10.32
N LYS A 257 -0.28 -8.50 9.09
CA LYS A 257 1.13 -8.47 8.62
C LYS A 257 1.90 -7.34 9.30
N GLU A 258 3.12 -7.64 9.72
CA GLU A 258 4.05 -6.72 10.37
C GLU A 258 5.15 -6.28 9.42
N PHE A 259 5.54 -5.02 9.53
CA PHE A 259 6.59 -4.38 8.74
C PHE A 259 7.48 -3.52 9.63
N ASP A 260 8.74 -3.39 9.25
CA ASP A 260 9.63 -2.43 9.88
C ASP A 260 9.25 -0.99 9.46
N MET A 261 9.49 -0.01 10.34
CA MET A 261 9.13 1.39 10.06
C MET A 261 9.82 1.95 8.80
N ASP A 262 10.99 1.44 8.42
CA ASP A 262 11.73 1.83 7.21
C ASP A 262 11.18 1.18 5.92
N GLU A 263 10.35 0.14 6.06
CA GLU A 263 9.62 -0.48 4.94
C GLU A 263 8.32 0.26 4.62
N ALA A 264 7.92 1.28 5.39
CA ALA A 264 6.68 2.03 5.20
C ALA A 264 6.61 2.69 3.81
N SER A 265 5.74 2.15 2.96
CA SER A 265 5.53 2.57 1.57
C SER A 265 4.05 2.54 1.25
N GLU A 266 3.48 3.74 1.06
CA GLU A 266 2.05 3.92 0.76
C GLU A 266 1.66 3.13 -0.50
N GLY A 267 0.60 2.33 -0.40
CA GLY A 267 0.13 1.47 -1.48
C GLY A 267 0.82 0.10 -1.57
N VAL A 268 1.86 -0.17 -0.78
CA VAL A 268 2.59 -1.45 -0.80
C VAL A 268 2.60 -2.12 0.57
N THR A 269 3.09 -1.41 1.58
CA THR A 269 3.20 -1.88 2.98
C THR A 269 2.44 -0.96 3.94
N LEU A 270 2.07 0.24 3.48
CA LEU A 270 1.31 1.23 4.23
C LEU A 270 -0.02 1.53 3.49
N PRO A 271 -1.19 1.52 4.15
CA PRO A 271 -2.45 1.87 3.51
C PRO A 271 -2.51 3.36 3.12
N PRO A 272 -3.33 3.74 2.12
CA PRO A 272 -4.30 2.92 1.40
C PRO A 272 -3.67 2.06 0.29
N PHE A 273 -4.03 0.79 0.21
CA PHE A 273 -3.58 -0.12 -0.85
C PHE A 273 -4.35 0.08 -2.17
N HIS A 274 -5.62 0.42 -2.05
CA HIS A 274 -6.55 0.60 -3.16
C HIS A 274 -7.60 1.67 -2.82
N PRO A 275 -8.45 2.09 -3.78
CA PRO A 275 -9.49 3.05 -3.49
C PRO A 275 -10.50 2.50 -2.50
N ASN A 276 -11.01 3.36 -1.62
CA ASN A 276 -11.87 2.97 -0.50
C ASN A 276 -11.22 1.94 0.45
N CYS A 277 -9.89 1.92 0.55
CA CYS A 277 -9.20 1.10 1.52
C CYS A 277 -9.63 1.47 2.94
N GLN A 278 -10.02 0.46 3.73
CA GLN A 278 -10.45 0.59 5.13
C GLN A 278 -9.41 0.00 6.09
N CYS A 279 -8.16 -0.13 5.64
CA CYS A 279 -7.04 -0.53 6.49
C CYS A 279 -6.43 0.66 7.22
N THR A 280 -5.72 0.33 8.28
CA THR A 280 -4.90 1.24 9.08
C THR A 280 -3.71 0.49 9.66
N ILE A 281 -2.87 1.17 10.44
CA ILE A 281 -1.70 0.58 11.09
C ILE A 281 -1.78 0.75 12.60
N ILE A 282 -1.23 -0.22 13.32
CA ILE A 282 -1.07 -0.16 14.77
C ILE A 282 0.40 -0.41 15.13
N GLU A 283 0.82 0.15 16.26
CA GLU A 283 2.15 -0.13 16.81
C GLU A 283 2.26 -1.57 17.27
N VAL A 284 3.44 -2.16 17.08
CA VAL A 284 3.82 -3.43 17.72
C VAL A 284 4.75 -3.07 18.88
N THR A 285 4.36 -3.39 20.12
CA THR A 285 5.14 -3.04 21.31
C THR A 285 6.27 -4.03 21.56
N ASP A 286 7.35 -3.58 22.22
CA ASP A 286 8.46 -4.44 22.61
C ASP A 286 8.06 -5.55 23.60
N ASP A 287 6.97 -5.37 24.37
CA ASP A 287 6.44 -6.37 25.29
C ASP A 287 5.64 -7.48 24.58
N ASP A 288 5.28 -7.27 23.32
CA ASP A 288 4.71 -8.29 22.42
C ASP A 288 5.80 -9.07 21.64
N PHE A 289 7.08 -8.91 21.99
CA PHE A 289 8.18 -9.66 21.36
C PHE A 289 8.42 -11.04 21.98
N HIS A 290 8.38 -12.05 21.11
CA HIS A 290 9.40 -13.09 21.09
C HIS A 290 10.57 -12.62 20.19
N VAL A 291 11.81 -12.79 20.65
CA VAL A 291 13.00 -12.35 19.92
C VAL A 291 13.33 -13.32 18.77
N ASP A 292 13.28 -12.84 17.52
CA ASP A 292 13.85 -13.51 16.35
C ASP A 292 15.31 -13.06 16.17
N PHE A 293 16.24 -13.82 16.77
CA PHE A 293 17.68 -13.56 16.71
C PHE A 293 18.28 -13.68 15.30
N SER A 294 17.50 -14.14 14.31
CA SER A 294 17.93 -14.37 12.92
C SER A 294 18.01 -13.09 12.09
N LYS A 295 17.35 -12.02 12.52
CA LYS A 295 17.29 -10.73 11.80
C LYS A 295 18.21 -9.65 12.39
N MET A 296 18.97 -9.96 13.44
CA MET A 296 19.83 -8.99 14.11
C MET A 296 21.14 -8.77 13.32
N PRO A 297 21.52 -7.53 12.96
CA PRO A 297 22.80 -7.25 12.31
C PRO A 297 23.98 -7.64 13.21
N LYS A 298 24.99 -8.30 12.64
CA LYS A 298 26.06 -9.00 13.37
C LYS A 298 27.11 -8.11 14.05
N TYR A 299 26.93 -6.79 14.19
CA TYR A 299 28.00 -5.94 14.72
C TYR A 299 27.48 -4.71 15.49
N TYR A 300 27.40 -4.83 16.81
CA TYR A 300 27.52 -3.68 17.71
C TYR A 300 29.01 -3.54 18.05
N GLY A 301 29.63 -2.46 17.57
CA GLY A 301 31.05 -2.22 17.67
C GLY A 301 31.59 -2.22 19.10
N LEU A 302 32.51 -3.13 19.34
CA LEU A 302 33.67 -2.93 20.20
C LEU A 302 34.90 -3.02 19.30
N GLY A 303 35.73 -1.99 19.35
CA GLY A 303 36.77 -1.70 18.37
C GLY A 303 38.05 -2.53 18.48
N ASP A 304 38.88 -2.26 17.47
CA ASP A 304 40.32 -2.46 17.35
C ASP A 304 40.83 -3.90 17.28
N ASP A 305 41.28 -4.35 16.10
CA ASP A 305 42.71 -4.30 15.72
C ASP A 305 43.01 -5.16 14.47
N ASP A 306 43.85 -4.59 13.62
CA ASP A 306 44.81 -5.16 12.64
C ASP A 306 44.47 -6.29 11.62
N ARG A 307 45.02 -6.04 10.41
CA ARG A 307 45.50 -6.96 9.33
C ARG A 307 44.67 -7.27 8.09
N GLN A 308 45.14 -6.62 7.01
CA GLN A 308 45.22 -7.01 5.61
C GLN A 308 45.24 -8.53 5.31
N SER A 309 44.49 -8.96 4.29
CA SER A 309 45.07 -9.33 2.98
C SER A 309 43.98 -9.78 2.00
N GLU A 310 44.00 -9.22 0.80
CA GLU A 310 43.42 -9.83 -0.40
C GLU A 310 44.30 -11.03 -0.79
N THR A 311 43.70 -12.19 -1.07
CA THR A 311 44.14 -13.09 -2.16
C THR A 311 42.95 -13.94 -2.66
N ASP A 312 42.47 -13.53 -3.82
CA ASP A 312 42.23 -14.29 -5.05
C ASP A 312 41.78 -15.77 -5.05
N THR A 313 40.72 -15.97 -5.85
CA THR A 313 40.45 -17.10 -6.77
C THR A 313 40.28 -18.52 -6.22
N THR A 314 39.04 -19.00 -6.21
CA THR A 314 38.53 -20.12 -7.05
C THR A 314 37.06 -20.44 -6.65
N SER A 315 36.27 -20.91 -7.62
CA SER A 315 34.88 -21.40 -7.46
C SER A 315 33.73 -20.40 -7.75
N SER A 316 33.73 -19.79 -8.95
CA SER A 316 32.54 -19.06 -9.46
C SER A 316 31.51 -19.96 -10.16
N LEU A 317 31.64 -21.30 -10.07
CA LEU A 317 30.67 -22.25 -10.65
C LEU A 317 29.79 -22.97 -9.61
N TYR A 318 30.02 -22.78 -8.31
CA TYR A 318 29.24 -23.43 -7.24
C TYR A 318 28.15 -22.55 -6.62
N ASN A 319 28.22 -21.22 -6.76
CA ASN A 319 27.30 -20.30 -6.07
C ASN A 319 25.89 -20.20 -6.70
N GLY A 320 25.71 -20.67 -7.94
CA GLY A 320 24.41 -20.69 -8.61
C GLY A 320 23.49 -21.79 -8.05
N ASP A 321 24.01 -23.02 -8.00
CA ASP A 321 23.24 -24.21 -7.60
C ASP A 321 22.84 -24.21 -6.13
N VAL A 322 23.69 -23.64 -5.25
CA VAL A 322 23.38 -23.48 -3.82
C VAL A 322 22.21 -22.52 -3.65
N LYS A 323 22.20 -21.36 -4.32
CA LYS A 323 21.09 -20.40 -4.24
C LYS A 323 19.78 -20.97 -4.79
N VAL A 324 19.85 -21.79 -5.85
CA VAL A 324 18.67 -22.47 -6.41
C VAL A 324 18.13 -23.53 -5.44
N GLY A 325 19.01 -24.31 -4.80
CA GLY A 325 18.62 -25.29 -3.78
C GLY A 325 17.99 -24.64 -2.54
N GLN A 326 18.57 -23.54 -2.05
CA GLN A 326 18.04 -22.78 -0.91
C GLN A 326 16.65 -22.19 -1.20
N LYS A 327 16.45 -21.67 -2.42
CA LYS A 327 15.13 -21.23 -2.89
C LYS A 327 14.14 -22.41 -2.94
N TYR A 328 14.56 -23.57 -3.41
CA TYR A 328 13.71 -24.77 -3.46
C TYR A 328 13.24 -25.21 -2.06
N VAL A 329 14.12 -25.18 -1.05
CA VAL A 329 13.72 -25.43 0.35
C VAL A 329 12.68 -24.41 0.81
N SER A 330 12.93 -23.11 0.57
CA SER A 330 12.04 -22.03 0.95
C SER A 330 10.64 -22.14 0.31
N ASP A 331 10.56 -22.49 -0.98
CA ASP A 331 9.31 -22.67 -1.71
C ASP A 331 8.52 -23.88 -1.16
N LYS A 332 9.21 -24.98 -0.83
CA LYS A 332 8.58 -26.18 -0.23
C LYS A 332 8.09 -25.96 1.20
N MET A 333 8.76 -25.10 1.96
CA MET A 333 8.31 -24.69 3.29
C MET A 333 7.13 -23.72 3.22
N SER A 334 7.19 -22.75 2.32
CA SER A 334 6.13 -21.74 2.13
C SER A 334 4.83 -22.35 1.59
N SER A 335 4.92 -23.39 0.77
CA SER A 335 3.76 -24.15 0.26
C SER A 335 3.17 -25.13 1.29
N GLY A 336 3.84 -25.35 2.43
CA GLY A 336 3.43 -26.33 3.44
C GLY A 336 3.67 -27.79 3.04
N GLU A 337 4.40 -28.04 1.93
CA GLU A 337 4.82 -29.38 1.54
C GLU A 337 5.88 -29.93 2.52
N TRP A 338 6.74 -29.07 3.07
CA TRP A 338 7.69 -29.40 4.14
C TRP A 338 7.39 -28.59 5.39
N THR A 339 7.36 -29.26 6.55
CA THR A 339 7.19 -28.60 7.84
C THR A 339 8.53 -28.11 8.39
N ASN A 340 8.48 -26.99 9.12
CA ASN A 340 9.58 -26.49 9.93
C ASN A 340 9.61 -27.11 11.35
N LEU A 341 8.81 -28.14 11.63
CA LEU A 341 8.76 -28.80 12.93
C LEU A 341 9.47 -30.15 12.90
N ILE A 342 10.36 -30.37 13.87
CA ILE A 342 10.96 -31.68 14.10
C ILE A 342 9.88 -32.65 14.58
N LYS A 343 9.82 -33.79 13.90
CA LYS A 343 8.96 -34.90 14.29
C LYS A 343 9.62 -35.70 15.41
N THR A 344 9.17 -35.52 16.64
CA THR A 344 9.78 -36.08 17.86
C THR A 344 10.04 -37.58 17.79
N ASP A 345 9.09 -38.39 17.32
CA ASP A 345 9.23 -39.86 17.21
C ASP A 345 10.24 -40.30 16.14
N MET A 346 10.48 -39.45 15.14
CA MET A 346 11.55 -39.68 14.16
C MET A 346 12.90 -39.24 14.73
N GLN A 347 12.93 -38.10 15.44
CA GLN A 347 14.15 -37.55 16.00
C GLN A 347 14.72 -38.36 17.17
N GLN A 348 13.87 -38.93 18.03
CA GLN A 348 14.31 -39.74 19.18
C GLN A 348 15.24 -40.90 18.77
N LYS A 349 15.06 -41.45 17.57
CA LYS A 349 15.93 -42.51 17.02
C LYS A 349 17.37 -42.05 16.77
N HIS A 350 17.61 -40.74 16.86
CA HIS A 350 18.84 -40.02 16.56
C HIS A 350 19.27 -39.08 17.70
N MET A 351 18.81 -39.32 18.93
CA MET A 351 19.33 -38.64 20.14
C MET A 351 20.20 -39.60 20.95
N GLU A 352 21.23 -39.10 21.63
CA GLU A 352 22.21 -39.89 22.37
C GLU A 352 21.59 -40.88 23.35
N SER A 353 20.62 -40.42 24.14
CA SER A 353 19.87 -41.20 25.13
C SER A 353 18.91 -42.25 24.54
N SER A 354 18.39 -42.04 23.33
CA SER A 354 17.28 -42.82 22.77
C SER A 354 17.55 -43.43 21.40
N LYS A 355 18.81 -43.35 20.92
CA LYS A 355 19.24 -43.88 19.64
C LYS A 355 18.97 -45.37 19.51
N LEU A 356 18.55 -45.77 18.31
CA LEU A 356 18.51 -47.19 17.96
C LEU A 356 19.94 -47.69 17.67
N PRO A 357 20.26 -48.97 17.99
CA PRO A 357 21.54 -49.56 17.60
C PRO A 357 21.80 -49.38 16.11
N GLY A 358 22.99 -48.91 15.75
CA GLY A 358 23.37 -48.72 14.35
C GLY A 358 23.01 -47.35 13.74
N LYS A 359 22.67 -46.34 14.55
CA LYS A 359 22.29 -45.00 14.08
C LYS A 359 23.23 -43.92 14.59
N SER A 360 23.53 -42.95 13.72
CA SER A 360 24.15 -41.69 14.13
C SER A 360 23.20 -40.91 15.03
N TYR A 361 23.75 -40.15 15.96
CA TYR A 361 22.97 -39.50 17.02
C TYR A 361 23.55 -38.13 17.37
N LEU A 362 22.65 -37.19 17.66
CA LEU A 362 22.96 -35.90 18.28
C LEU A 362 23.22 -36.09 19.77
N TYR A 363 24.05 -35.24 20.36
CA TYR A 363 24.20 -35.18 21.81
C TYR A 363 22.89 -34.75 22.48
N ASP A 364 22.61 -35.25 23.67
CA ASP A 364 21.39 -34.87 24.41
C ASP A 364 21.40 -33.38 24.82
N THR A 365 22.56 -32.72 24.75
CA THR A 365 22.72 -31.27 24.95
C THR A 365 22.24 -30.45 23.75
N GLU A 366 22.08 -31.08 22.57
CA GLU A 366 21.60 -30.41 21.37
C GLU A 366 20.06 -30.32 21.36
N ASP A 367 19.55 -29.21 20.86
CA ASP A 367 18.13 -29.06 20.55
C ASP A 367 17.92 -29.24 19.03
N PRO A 368 17.34 -30.36 18.58
CA PRO A 368 17.11 -30.61 17.16
C PRO A 368 16.22 -29.57 16.49
N GLN A 369 15.27 -28.96 17.22
CA GLN A 369 14.41 -27.91 16.66
C GLN A 369 15.20 -26.62 16.44
N GLN A 370 16.12 -26.28 17.35
CA GLN A 370 17.04 -25.15 17.14
C GLN A 370 18.00 -25.43 15.99
N LEU A 371 18.53 -26.65 15.87
CA LEU A 371 19.35 -27.04 14.72
C LEU A 371 18.56 -26.94 13.41
N LEU A 372 17.30 -27.40 13.38
CA LEU A 372 16.44 -27.28 12.19
C LEU A 372 16.23 -25.81 11.82
N ASN A 373 15.82 -24.98 12.79
CA ASN A 373 15.56 -23.56 12.58
C ASN A 373 16.81 -22.81 12.09
N LYS A 374 17.99 -23.17 12.62
CA LYS A 374 19.26 -22.51 12.32
C LYS A 374 19.85 -22.92 10.97
N TYR A 375 19.64 -24.16 10.55
CA TYR A 375 20.41 -24.76 9.45
C TYR A 375 19.58 -25.18 8.24
N SER A 376 18.25 -25.25 8.36
CA SER A 376 17.37 -25.55 7.23
C SER A 376 17.44 -24.46 6.15
N GLY A 377 17.58 -24.85 4.89
CA GLY A 377 17.63 -23.93 3.76
C GLY A 377 18.96 -23.18 3.62
N HIS A 378 20.00 -23.62 4.32
CA HIS A 378 21.34 -23.02 4.30
C HIS A 378 22.43 -23.98 3.82
N GLY A 379 22.08 -25.25 3.57
CA GLY A 379 22.97 -26.33 3.15
C GLY A 379 22.85 -26.68 1.67
N GLU A 380 23.44 -27.81 1.32
CA GLU A 380 23.40 -28.37 -0.03
C GLU A 380 22.33 -29.47 -0.12
N LEU A 381 21.32 -29.27 -0.98
CA LEU A 381 20.35 -30.31 -1.30
C LEU A 381 20.99 -31.41 -2.15
N GLN A 382 20.92 -32.65 -1.65
CA GLN A 382 21.41 -33.80 -2.41
C GLN A 382 20.55 -34.02 -3.66
N LYS A 383 21.19 -34.38 -4.79
CA LYS A 383 20.49 -34.73 -6.02
C LYS A 383 20.36 -36.27 -6.19
N THR A 384 19.40 -36.71 -7.00
CA THR A 384 19.31 -38.08 -7.52
C THR A 384 20.32 -38.28 -8.66
N HIS A 385 20.51 -39.52 -9.12
CA HIS A 385 21.35 -39.79 -10.29
C HIS A 385 20.79 -39.15 -11.58
N ALA A 386 19.49 -38.83 -11.61
CA ALA A 386 18.82 -38.13 -12.70
C ALA A 386 18.94 -36.60 -12.61
N GLY A 387 19.51 -36.05 -11.52
CA GLY A 387 19.71 -34.61 -11.32
C GLY A 387 18.62 -33.90 -10.49
N ASP A 388 17.53 -34.58 -10.15
CA ASP A 388 16.45 -34.00 -9.34
C ASP A 388 16.85 -33.81 -7.87
N TYR A 389 16.34 -32.75 -7.22
CA TYR A 389 16.56 -32.52 -5.79
C TYR A 389 15.85 -33.59 -4.94
N LYS A 390 16.60 -34.17 -4.00
CA LYS A 390 16.06 -34.99 -2.90
C LYS A 390 15.54 -34.09 -1.80
N ASN A 391 14.82 -34.67 -0.85
CA ASN A 391 14.39 -34.03 0.38
C ASN A 391 15.47 -34.06 1.49
N THR A 392 16.75 -34.18 1.12
CA THR A 392 17.85 -34.29 2.08
C THR A 392 18.85 -33.17 1.85
N GLU A 393 19.08 -32.38 2.88
CA GLU A 393 20.01 -31.26 2.89
C GLU A 393 21.20 -31.60 3.79
N ILE A 394 22.42 -31.33 3.31
CA ILE A 394 23.65 -31.51 4.09
C ILE A 394 24.21 -30.14 4.45
N ILE A 395 24.57 -29.98 5.72
CA ILE A 395 25.10 -28.72 6.23
C ILE A 395 26.14 -28.96 7.33
N LYS A 396 27.15 -28.09 7.36
CA LYS A 396 28.15 -28.01 8.41
C LYS A 396 27.70 -27.00 9.47
N THR A 397 27.60 -27.46 10.71
CA THR A 397 27.29 -26.67 11.90
C THR A 397 28.54 -25.96 12.42
N ASP A 398 28.35 -25.03 13.37
CA ASP A 398 29.44 -24.22 13.93
C ASP A 398 30.18 -24.91 15.09
N HIS A 399 29.63 -26.00 15.62
CA HIS A 399 30.22 -26.83 16.67
C HIS A 399 29.94 -28.31 16.40
N VAL A 400 30.57 -29.18 17.17
CA VAL A 400 30.30 -30.63 17.13
C VAL A 400 28.93 -30.87 17.73
N VAL A 401 28.05 -31.53 16.97
CA VAL A 401 26.64 -31.75 17.35
C VAL A 401 26.33 -33.20 17.69
N GLY A 402 27.23 -34.13 17.38
CA GLY A 402 27.04 -35.53 17.69
C GLY A 402 28.02 -36.46 16.99
N VAL A 403 27.64 -37.72 16.88
CA VAL A 403 28.53 -38.79 16.40
C VAL A 403 27.93 -39.47 15.16
N ASP A 404 28.74 -39.58 14.11
CA ASP A 404 28.42 -40.39 12.93
C ASP A 404 28.67 -41.87 13.23
N TYR A 405 27.63 -42.71 13.16
CA TYR A 405 27.74 -44.12 13.50
C TYR A 405 28.74 -44.88 12.61
N ARG A 406 28.80 -44.53 11.32
CA ARG A 406 29.65 -45.26 10.36
C ARG A 406 31.14 -45.13 10.71
N THR A 407 31.56 -43.95 11.16
CA THR A 407 32.95 -43.67 11.50
C THR A 407 33.24 -43.74 13.00
N GLY A 408 32.21 -43.65 13.84
CA GLY A 408 32.33 -43.53 15.29
C GLY A 408 32.94 -42.20 15.74
N LYS A 409 33.10 -41.24 14.82
CA LYS A 409 33.73 -39.95 15.09
C LYS A 409 32.68 -38.87 15.35
N GLU A 410 33.05 -37.95 16.22
CA GLU A 410 32.39 -36.68 16.37
C GLU A 410 32.31 -35.94 15.03
N THR A 411 31.20 -35.26 14.79
CA THR A 411 30.97 -34.54 13.53
C THR A 411 30.29 -33.20 13.78
N GLN A 412 30.68 -32.22 12.98
CA GLN A 412 29.99 -30.94 12.82
C GLN A 412 29.04 -30.96 11.63
N TRP A 413 28.80 -32.11 11.02
CA TRP A 413 27.99 -32.21 9.82
C TRP A 413 26.69 -32.92 10.14
N ILE A 414 25.60 -32.32 9.68
CA ILE A 414 24.25 -32.86 9.83
C ILE A 414 23.60 -33.04 8.47
N LYS A 415 22.67 -33.98 8.44
CA LYS A 415 21.75 -34.19 7.35
C LYS A 415 20.33 -33.93 7.84
N ILE A 416 19.67 -32.96 7.22
CA ILE A 416 18.27 -32.63 7.48
C ILE A 416 17.44 -33.40 6.47
N HIS A 417 16.51 -34.21 6.96
CA HIS A 417 15.51 -34.90 6.15
C HIS A 417 14.22 -34.09 6.18
N HIS A 418 13.89 -33.40 5.08
CA HIS A 418 12.68 -32.59 4.96
C HIS A 418 11.45 -33.43 4.61
N SER A 419 10.30 -33.14 5.21
CA SER A 419 9.03 -33.81 4.93
C SER A 419 7.87 -32.98 5.47
N GLN A 420 6.64 -33.29 5.10
CA GLN A 420 5.46 -32.72 5.75
C GLN A 420 5.26 -33.28 7.17
N THR A 421 5.62 -34.55 7.41
CA THR A 421 5.24 -35.28 8.62
C THR A 421 6.39 -36.02 9.31
N ARG A 422 7.59 -36.05 8.71
CA ARG A 422 8.72 -36.86 9.18
C ARG A 422 10.05 -36.09 9.26
N THR A 423 10.01 -34.77 9.41
CA THR A 423 11.23 -33.96 9.44
C THR A 423 12.11 -34.33 10.65
N HIS A 424 13.37 -34.67 10.41
CA HIS A 424 14.35 -35.05 11.44
C HIS A 424 15.80 -34.80 10.98
N ILE A 425 16.72 -34.77 11.93
CA ILE A 425 18.15 -34.46 11.73
C ILE A 425 19.00 -35.65 12.15
N VAL A 426 20.00 -35.96 11.34
CA VAL A 426 20.94 -37.05 11.55
C VAL A 426 22.38 -36.55 11.39
N PRO A 427 23.26 -36.71 12.40
CA PRO A 427 24.69 -36.43 12.22
C PRO A 427 25.30 -37.34 11.17
N PHE A 428 26.12 -36.77 10.32
CA PHE A 428 26.68 -37.43 9.14
C PHE A 428 28.05 -36.87 8.85
N LEU A 429 29.10 -37.68 8.81
CA LEU A 429 30.41 -37.22 8.37
C LEU A 429 30.54 -37.43 6.84
N PRO A 430 30.75 -36.39 6.01
CA PRO A 430 31.05 -36.57 4.59
C PRO A 430 32.29 -37.44 4.41
N LYS A 431 32.39 -38.18 3.30
CA LYS A 431 33.67 -38.80 2.94
C LYS A 431 34.58 -37.67 2.46
N GLU A 432 35.78 -37.56 3.01
CA GLU A 432 36.84 -36.75 2.41
C GLU A 432 37.12 -37.35 1.02
N GLU A 433 37.08 -36.51 -0.02
CA GLU A 433 37.47 -36.89 -1.39
C GLU A 433 38.99 -36.98 -1.53
#